data_AF-S2R600-F1
#
_entry.id   AF-S2R600-F1
#
_cell.length_a   1.000
_cell.length_b   1.000
_cell.length_c   1.000
_cell.angle_alpha   90.00
_cell.angle_beta   90.00
_cell.angle_gamma   90.00
#
_symmetry.space_group_name_H-M   'P 1'
#
loop_
_entity.id
_entity.type
_entity.pdbx_description
1 polymer ?
#
loop_
_entity_poly.entity_id
_entity_poly.type
_entity_poly.pdbx_seq_one_letter_code
_entity_poly.pdbx_strand_id
1 'polypeptide(L)' 'VASIVADSAERERDIDLSRAQAARDRAQKRIAQAKNDHNQDDLRRAQVALRRAINRINVKTSH' A
#
# COMPACT_ATOMS: atom_id res chain seq x y z
N VAL A 1 17.99 24.17 2.66
CA VAL A 1 18.13 22.76 2.23
C VAL A 1 17.08 21.94 2.97
N ALA A 2 16.16 21.30 2.26
CA ALA A 2 15.13 20.45 2.86
C ALA A 2 15.60 18.98 2.77
N SER A 3 15.90 18.38 3.92
CA SER A 3 16.27 16.97 4.01
C SER A 3 15.05 16.16 4.42
N ILE A 4 14.44 15.46 3.47
CA ILE A 4 13.39 14.47 3.77
C ILE A 4 14.09 13.16 4.10
N VAL A 5 14.09 12.79 5.39
CA VAL A 5 14.55 11.48 5.85
C VAL A 5 13.36 10.53 5.81
N ALA A 6 13.37 9.61 4.86
CA ALA A 6 12.48 8.46 4.83
C ALA A 6 13.35 7.21 4.78
N ASP A 7 13.25 6.37 5.82
CA ASP A 7 13.97 5.08 5.97
C ASP A 7 13.56 4.02 4.92
N SER A 8 12.85 4.45 3.88
CA SER A 8 12.25 3.63 2.84
C SER A 8 12.07 4.42 1.55
N ALA A 9 13.05 5.26 1.19
CA ALA A 9 13.15 5.83 -0.15
C ALA A 9 13.51 4.71 -1.17
N GLU A 10 12.60 3.73 -1.35
CA GLU A 10 12.63 2.81 -2.48
C GLU A 10 12.61 3.68 -3.74
N ARG A 11 13.73 3.72 -4.48
CA ARG A 11 13.80 4.42 -5.77
C ARG A 11 12.80 3.78 -6.72
N GLU A 12 12.19 4.55 -7.63
CA GLU A 12 11.18 4.04 -8.59
C GLU A 12 11.64 2.82 -9.41
N ARG A 13 12.93 2.74 -9.69
CA ARG A 13 13.58 1.57 -10.33
C ARG A 13 13.52 0.29 -9.49
N ASP A 14 13.52 0.42 -8.17
CA ASP A 14 13.55 -0.69 -7.20
C ASP A 14 12.14 -1.02 -6.65
N ILE A 15 11.07 -0.35 -7.13
CA ILE A 15 9.68 -0.72 -6.78
C ILE A 15 9.33 -2.05 -7.46
N ASP A 16 9.27 -3.11 -6.66
CA ASP A 16 8.78 -4.42 -7.07
C ASP A 16 7.24 -4.39 -7.24
N LEU A 17 6.80 -4.40 -8.50
CA LEU A 17 5.38 -4.44 -8.88
C LEU A 17 4.66 -5.66 -8.29
N SER A 18 5.30 -6.82 -8.30
CA SER A 18 4.74 -8.06 -7.77
C SER A 18 4.54 -7.95 -6.26
N ARG A 19 5.49 -7.36 -5.54
CA ARG A 19 5.34 -7.05 -4.11
C ARG A 19 4.22 -6.06 -3.85
N ALA A 20 4.08 -5.02 -4.68
CA ALA A 20 3.03 -4.02 -4.55
C ALA A 20 1.63 -4.61 -4.85
N GLN A 21 1.51 -5.45 -5.88
CA GLN A 21 0.29 -6.19 -6.22
C GLN A 21 -0.09 -7.17 -5.10
N ALA A 22 0.87 -7.95 -4.59
CA ALA A 22 0.63 -8.84 -3.46
C ALA A 22 0.20 -8.07 -2.20
N ALA A 23 0.74 -6.86 -1.97
CA ALA A 23 0.31 -5.99 -0.88
C ALA A 23 -1.12 -5.48 -1.07
N ARG A 24 -1.50 -5.10 -2.31
CA ARG A 24 -2.86 -4.72 -2.68
C ARG A 24 -3.85 -5.84 -2.38
N ASP A 25 -3.56 -7.05 -2.84
CA ASP A 25 -4.46 -8.19 -2.69
C ASP A 25 -4.62 -8.60 -1.21
N ARG A 26 -3.52 -8.55 -0.42
CA ARG A 26 -3.60 -8.75 1.04
C ARG A 26 -4.45 -7.68 1.73
N ALA A 27 -4.30 -6.41 1.32
CA ALA A 27 -5.10 -5.32 1.90
C ALA A 27 -6.58 -5.48 1.55
N GLN A 28 -6.92 -5.89 0.32
CA GLN A 28 -8.30 -6.19 -0.07
C GLN A 28 -8.91 -7.33 0.76
N LYS A 29 -8.17 -8.44 0.98
CA LYS A 29 -8.60 -9.53 1.85
C LYS A 29 -8.86 -9.06 3.28
N ARG A 30 -7.96 -8.23 3.83
CA ARG A 30 -8.12 -7.64 5.17
C ARG A 30 -9.33 -6.71 5.26
N ILE A 31 -9.62 -5.91 4.23
CA ILE A 31 -10.83 -5.08 4.20
C ILE A 31 -12.08 -5.95 4.22
N ALA A 32 -12.11 -7.04 3.43
CA ALA A 32 -13.25 -7.95 3.41
C ALA A 32 -13.48 -8.62 4.78
N GLN A 33 -12.40 -9.08 5.42
CA GLN A 33 -12.45 -9.65 6.78
C GLN A 33 -12.91 -8.60 7.80
N ALA A 34 -12.30 -7.42 7.83
CA ALA A 34 -12.66 -6.36 8.76
C ALA A 34 -14.11 -5.87 8.59
N LYS A 35 -14.65 -5.91 7.36
CA LYS A 35 -16.08 -5.65 7.11
C LYS A 35 -16.98 -6.71 7.75
N ASN A 36 -16.64 -7.99 7.61
CA ASN A 36 -17.40 -9.09 8.20
C ASN A 36 -17.34 -9.04 9.73
N ASP A 37 -16.17 -8.73 10.28
CA ASP A 37 -15.93 -8.67 11.73
C ASP A 37 -16.43 -7.35 12.35
N HIS A 38 -16.99 -6.44 11.55
CA HIS A 38 -17.41 -5.09 11.96
C HIS A 38 -16.29 -4.27 12.67
N ASN A 39 -15.04 -4.62 12.41
CA ASN A 39 -13.88 -3.97 13.00
C ASN A 39 -13.48 -2.74 12.18
N GLN A 40 -14.01 -1.59 12.58
CA GLN A 40 -13.78 -0.32 11.88
C GLN A 40 -12.31 0.12 11.90
N ASP A 41 -11.55 -0.21 12.95
CA ASP A 41 -10.15 0.20 13.06
C ASP A 41 -9.27 -0.58 12.08
N ASP A 42 -9.47 -1.89 12.00
CA ASP A 42 -8.78 -2.74 11.01
C ASP A 42 -9.20 -2.38 9.58
N LEU A 43 -10.47 -2.02 9.38
CA LEU A 43 -10.96 -1.55 8.09
C LEU A 43 -10.24 -0.26 7.65
N ARG A 44 -10.10 0.73 8.54
CA ARG A 44 -9.37 1.98 8.24
C ARG A 44 -7.90 1.69 7.95
N ARG A 45 -7.24 0.85 8.75
CA ARG A 45 -5.83 0.47 8.54
C ARG A 45 -5.62 -0.26 7.22
N ALA A 46 -6.49 -1.20 6.88
CA ALA A 46 -6.42 -1.97 5.64
C ALA A 46 -6.68 -1.10 4.40
N GLN A 47 -7.58 -0.11 4.49
CA GLN A 47 -7.80 0.88 3.43
C GLN A 47 -6.57 1.76 3.17
N VAL A 48 -5.88 2.22 4.22
CA VAL A 48 -4.63 2.97 4.08
C VAL A 48 -3.56 2.12 3.42
N ALA A 49 -3.43 0.85 3.84
CA ALA A 49 -2.48 -0.09 3.23
C ALA A 49 -2.78 -0.34 1.75
N LEU A 50 -4.06 -0.49 1.39
CA LEU A 50 -4.50 -0.65 0.00
C LEU A 50 -4.11 0.57 -0.84
N ARG A 51 -4.40 1.77 -0.34
CA ARG A 51 -4.11 3.02 -1.03
C ARG A 51 -2.60 3.22 -1.23
N ARG A 52 -1.79 2.87 -0.23
CA ARG A 52 -0.32 2.86 -0.35
C ARG A 52 0.18 1.90 -1.43
N ALA A 53 -0.39 0.69 -1.50
CA ALA A 53 -0.01 -0.30 -2.52
C ALA A 53 -0.37 0.18 -3.94
N ILE A 54 -1.57 0.74 -4.11
CA ILE A 54 -2.01 1.32 -5.39
C ILE A 54 -1.09 2.47 -5.80
N ASN A 55 -0.76 3.36 -4.87
CA ASN A 55 0.16 4.47 -5.16
C ASN A 55 1.54 3.96 -5.63
N ARG A 56 2.09 2.91 -5.01
CA ARG A 56 3.35 2.29 -5.45
C ARG A 56 3.26 1.70 -6.86
N ILE A 57 2.14 1.06 -7.20
CA ILE A 57 1.89 0.54 -8.56
C ILE A 57 1.81 1.69 -9.56
N ASN A 58 1.03 2.72 -9.26
CA ASN A 58 0.82 3.86 -10.16
C ASN A 58 2.13 4.62 -10.44
N VAL A 59 2.93 4.87 -9.40
CA VAL A 59 4.25 5.52 -9.55
C VAL A 59 5.15 4.74 -10.52
N LYS A 60 5.09 3.40 -10.50
CA LYS A 60 5.87 2.56 -11.40
C LYS A 60 5.32 2.52 -12.83
N THR A 61 4.00 2.59 -13.00
CA THR A 61 3.34 2.49 -14.32
C THR A 61 3.23 3.84 -15.04
N SER A 62 3.30 4.97 -14.33
CA SER A 62 3.24 6.31 -14.93
C SER A 62 4.57 6.81 -15.51
N HIS A 63 5.59 5.95 -15.57
CA HIS A 63 6.91 6.18 -16.17
C HIS A 63 7.17 5.16 -17.28
#